data_AF-A0A1J9T1E0-F1
#
_entry.id   AF-A0A1J9T1E0-F1
#
_cell.length_a   1.000
_cell.length_b   1.000
_cell.length_c   1.000
_cell.angle_alpha   90.00
_cell.angle_beta   90.00
_cell.angle_gamma   90.00
#
_symmetry.space_group_name_H-M   'P 1'
#
loop_
_entity.id
_entity.type
_entity.pdbx_description
1 polymer ?
#
loop_
_entity_poly.entity_id
_entity_poly.type
_entity_poly.pdbx_seq_one_letter_code
_entity_poly.pdbx_strand_id
1 'polypeptide(L)'
;MEQLVNELIEANVGRVLVDEPLARYTTMKIGGPADILIVPKHVAGIEKTLQLVKKYKTKWTVIGRGSNLLVSDLGIEGVVIRLGEGLDHLEVEKYKVRVGGGYPLIKLSTLLSRQGLAGLEFASGIPGSVGGAVYMNAGAHKSDISNIVSKALILFEDGTIDWLTHEELEFSYRTSVLQTKRPGIVLEAEFQLQIGERERIVSVMQKNKDYRRETQPWNHPCAGSVFRNPIPYFAGDLIEKAGLRGYQIGGAQISEMHGNFIINTGEASAQDVLSLIAFIKQTIKDKFGVEMHTEVEIIGR
;
A
#
# COMPACT_ATOMS: atom_id res chain seq x y z
N MET A 1 -0.93 -14.28 25.12
CA MET A 1 -1.68 -13.51 24.10
C MET A 1 -2.91 -12.85 24.70
N GLU A 2 -3.74 -13.57 25.46
CA GLU A 2 -4.93 -13.02 26.15
C GLU A 2 -4.63 -11.79 27.04
N GLN A 3 -3.57 -11.83 27.87
CA GLN A 3 -3.17 -10.68 28.69
C GLN A 3 -2.82 -9.42 27.86
N LEU A 4 -2.13 -9.61 26.71
CA LEU A 4 -1.82 -8.51 25.79
C LEU A 4 -3.10 -7.90 25.21
N VAL A 5 -4.06 -8.73 24.80
CA VAL A 5 -5.36 -8.28 24.29
C VAL A 5 -6.10 -7.45 25.35
N ASN A 6 -6.16 -7.93 26.60
CA ASN A 6 -6.83 -7.21 27.69
C ASN A 6 -6.16 -5.86 27.96
N GLU A 7 -4.82 -5.80 28.04
CA GLU A 7 -4.11 -4.53 28.24
C GLU A 7 -4.29 -3.55 27.07
N LEU A 8 -4.39 -4.04 25.83
CA LEU A 8 -4.68 -3.21 24.66
C LEU A 8 -6.10 -2.60 24.74
N ILE A 9 -7.08 -3.39 25.17
CA ILE A 9 -8.47 -2.95 25.36
C ILE A 9 -8.56 -1.92 26.50
N GLU A 10 -7.96 -2.22 27.66
CA GLU A 10 -7.93 -1.32 28.82
C GLU A 10 -7.23 0.01 28.50
N ALA A 11 -6.18 -0.04 27.67
CA ALA A 11 -5.49 1.14 27.19
C ALA A 11 -6.28 1.96 26.16
N ASN A 12 -7.48 1.50 25.73
CA ASN A 12 -8.35 2.15 24.77
C ASN A 12 -7.61 2.55 23.47
N VAL A 13 -6.71 1.68 22.98
CA VAL A 13 -5.87 1.98 21.80
C VAL A 13 -6.68 2.12 20.51
N GLY A 14 -7.89 1.54 20.48
CA GLY A 14 -8.77 1.54 19.33
C GLY A 14 -9.64 0.29 19.31
N ARG A 15 -9.99 -0.19 18.12
CA ARG A 15 -10.59 -1.53 17.98
C ARG A 15 -9.49 -2.58 18.09
N VAL A 16 -9.73 -3.61 18.89
CA VAL A 16 -8.84 -4.77 19.06
C VAL A 16 -9.64 -6.00 18.63
N LEU A 17 -9.19 -6.69 17.60
CA LEU A 17 -9.85 -7.85 17.01
C LEU A 17 -8.88 -9.03 17.06
N VAL A 18 -9.35 -10.19 17.50
CA VAL A 18 -8.53 -11.41 17.65
C VAL A 18 -8.91 -12.39 16.54
N ASP A 19 -7.92 -13.10 16.00
CA ASP A 19 -8.10 -14.05 14.89
C ASP A 19 -8.83 -13.46 13.68
N GLU A 20 -8.56 -12.19 13.37
CA GLU A 20 -9.34 -11.43 12.38
C GLU A 20 -8.80 -11.67 10.96
N PRO A 21 -9.62 -12.19 10.02
CA PRO A 21 -9.19 -12.49 8.65
C PRO A 21 -8.75 -11.25 7.87
N LEU A 22 -7.49 -11.24 7.43
CA LEU A 22 -6.92 -10.11 6.69
C LEU A 22 -7.44 -9.94 5.27
N ALA A 23 -8.11 -10.95 4.70
CA ALA A 23 -8.86 -10.84 3.45
C ALA A 23 -9.88 -9.69 3.45
N ARG A 24 -10.39 -9.26 4.61
CA ARG A 24 -11.29 -8.10 4.73
C ARG A 24 -10.56 -6.75 4.61
N TYR A 25 -9.23 -6.76 4.68
CA TYR A 25 -8.36 -5.59 4.84
C TYR A 25 -7.34 -5.45 3.70
N THR A 26 -7.31 -6.40 2.76
CA THR A 26 -6.51 -6.35 1.53
C THR A 26 -7.40 -6.13 0.30
N THR A 27 -6.91 -5.42 -0.72
CA THR A 27 -7.72 -5.19 -1.94
C THR A 27 -7.83 -6.44 -2.81
N MET A 28 -6.90 -7.39 -2.67
CA MET A 28 -6.96 -8.70 -3.32
C MET A 28 -8.00 -9.62 -2.66
N LYS A 29 -8.49 -9.27 -1.47
CA LYS A 29 -9.39 -10.10 -0.65
C LYS A 29 -8.82 -11.49 -0.36
N ILE A 30 -7.53 -11.53 -0.07
CA ILE A 30 -6.78 -12.73 0.32
C ILE A 30 -6.02 -12.41 1.61
N GLY A 31 -5.95 -13.38 2.52
CA GLY A 31 -5.20 -13.29 3.77
C GLY A 31 -5.89 -13.98 4.92
N GLY A 32 -5.15 -14.86 5.60
CA GLY A 32 -5.54 -15.51 6.84
C GLY A 32 -5.66 -14.57 8.04
N PRO A 33 -5.87 -15.11 9.24
CA PRO A 33 -6.12 -14.31 10.43
C PRO A 33 -4.85 -13.59 10.94
N ALA A 34 -4.98 -12.32 11.30
CA ALA A 34 -4.04 -11.70 12.22
C ALA A 34 -4.34 -12.20 13.64
N ASP A 35 -3.32 -12.57 14.41
CA ASP A 35 -3.55 -12.96 15.82
C ASP A 35 -4.24 -11.83 16.58
N ILE A 36 -3.77 -10.60 16.37
CA ILE A 36 -4.40 -9.38 16.88
C ILE A 36 -4.36 -8.31 15.77
N LEU A 37 -5.52 -7.84 15.34
CA LEU A 37 -5.66 -6.65 14.50
C LEU A 37 -6.09 -5.46 15.36
N ILE A 38 -5.32 -4.37 15.28
CA ILE A 38 -5.63 -3.10 15.93
C ILE A 38 -5.98 -2.06 14.86
N VAL A 39 -7.12 -1.39 15.04
CA VAL A 39 -7.46 -0.17 14.30
C VAL A 39 -7.39 1.00 15.29
N PRO A 40 -6.27 1.74 15.33
CA PRO A 40 -6.05 2.79 16.31
C PRO A 40 -6.99 3.98 16.07
N LYS A 41 -7.37 4.66 17.16
CA LYS A 41 -8.21 5.88 17.11
C LYS A 41 -7.40 7.18 16.97
N HIS A 42 -6.11 7.13 17.31
CA HIS A 42 -5.19 8.28 17.32
C HIS A 42 -3.75 7.79 17.50
N VAL A 43 -2.77 8.69 17.35
CA VAL A 43 -1.32 8.40 17.50
C VAL A 43 -0.98 7.77 18.84
N ALA A 44 -1.50 8.29 19.96
CA ALA A 44 -1.22 7.73 21.29
C ALA A 44 -1.66 6.26 21.44
N GLY A 45 -2.66 5.80 20.67
CA GLY A 45 -3.05 4.39 20.65
C GLY A 45 -1.99 3.52 19.98
N ILE A 46 -1.31 4.03 18.95
CA ILE A 46 -0.20 3.34 18.28
C ILE A 46 1.01 3.29 19.21
N GLU A 47 1.39 4.40 19.82
CA GLU A 47 2.52 4.44 20.77
C GLU A 47 2.30 3.43 21.91
N LYS A 48 1.09 3.43 22.50
CA LYS A 48 0.75 2.50 23.57
C LYS A 48 0.74 1.05 23.09
N THR A 49 0.30 0.80 21.86
CA THR A 49 0.39 -0.52 21.23
C THR A 49 1.85 -0.97 21.13
N LEU A 50 2.75 -0.13 20.63
CA LEU A 50 4.17 -0.49 20.48
C LEU A 50 4.84 -0.74 21.84
N GLN A 51 4.51 0.04 22.87
CA GLN A 51 4.98 -0.21 24.24
C GLN A 51 4.56 -1.60 24.75
N LEU A 52 3.30 -1.98 24.51
CA LEU A 52 2.78 -3.28 24.92
C LEU A 52 3.39 -4.43 24.10
N VAL A 53 3.50 -4.26 22.78
CA VAL A 53 4.18 -5.21 21.89
C VAL A 53 5.62 -5.47 22.36
N LYS A 54 6.36 -4.41 22.73
CA LYS A 54 7.72 -4.51 23.30
C LYS A 54 7.73 -5.22 24.65
N LYS A 55 6.82 -4.88 25.57
CA LYS A 55 6.66 -5.54 26.88
C LYS A 55 6.44 -7.05 26.73
N TYR A 56 5.60 -7.44 25.79
CA TYR A 56 5.24 -8.84 25.53
C TYR A 56 6.13 -9.53 24.48
N LYS A 57 7.19 -8.85 23.99
CA LYS A 57 8.13 -9.36 22.97
C LYS A 57 7.42 -9.98 21.75
N THR A 58 6.31 -9.36 21.34
CA THR A 58 5.49 -9.84 20.22
C THR A 58 5.95 -9.15 18.93
N LYS A 59 5.80 -9.82 17.78
CA LYS A 59 6.03 -9.18 16.48
C LYS A 59 4.91 -8.21 16.15
N TRP A 60 5.19 -7.22 15.32
CA TRP A 60 4.16 -6.34 14.79
C TRP A 60 4.36 -6.04 13.31
N THR A 61 3.28 -5.66 12.65
CA THR A 61 3.27 -5.25 11.23
C THR A 61 2.29 -4.12 11.06
N VAL A 62 2.63 -3.12 10.25
CA VAL A 62 1.72 -2.03 9.91
C VAL A 62 1.12 -2.23 8.53
N ILE A 63 -0.18 -2.00 8.39
CA ILE A 63 -0.88 -2.01 7.10
C ILE A 63 -1.72 -0.73 6.95
N GLY A 64 -1.92 -0.32 5.69
CA GLY A 64 -2.90 0.71 5.35
C GLY A 64 -4.18 0.08 4.80
N ARG A 65 -4.39 0.25 3.49
CA ARG A 65 -5.50 -0.36 2.75
C ARG A 65 -5.21 -1.77 2.20
N GLY A 66 -4.04 -2.31 2.50
CA GLY A 66 -3.60 -3.62 2.01
C GLY A 66 -3.60 -3.75 0.48
N SER A 67 -3.34 -2.66 -0.24
CA SER A 67 -3.46 -2.62 -1.70
C SER A 67 -2.23 -3.14 -2.46
N ASN A 68 -1.13 -3.38 -1.74
CA ASN A 68 0.11 -3.94 -2.27
C ASN A 68 0.55 -5.18 -1.47
N LEU A 69 -0.39 -5.83 -0.77
CA LEU A 69 -0.08 -6.96 0.10
C LEU A 69 -0.68 -8.26 -0.45
N LEU A 70 0.12 -9.31 -0.44
CA LEU A 70 -0.32 -10.69 -0.48
C LEU A 70 -0.06 -11.30 0.89
N VAL A 71 -1.12 -11.43 1.68
CA VAL A 71 -1.05 -11.99 3.03
C VAL A 71 -1.20 -13.51 2.95
N SER A 72 -0.32 -14.25 3.63
CA SER A 72 -0.36 -15.71 3.77
C SER A 72 -1.76 -16.22 4.19
N ASP A 73 -2.14 -17.40 3.71
CA ASP A 73 -3.38 -18.08 4.12
C ASP A 73 -3.39 -18.43 5.62
N LEU A 74 -2.21 -18.57 6.21
CA LEU A 74 -2.01 -18.77 7.65
C LEU A 74 -2.00 -17.46 8.44
N GLY A 75 -2.13 -16.33 7.74
CA GLY A 75 -2.24 -15.00 8.33
C GLY A 75 -0.93 -14.45 8.89
N ILE A 76 -1.03 -13.57 9.89
CA ILE A 76 0.11 -12.83 10.45
C ILE A 76 0.22 -13.10 11.95
N GLU A 77 1.41 -13.52 12.37
CA GLU A 77 1.76 -13.69 13.78
C GLU A 77 1.92 -12.34 14.48
N GLY A 78 1.34 -12.21 15.67
CA GLY A 78 1.47 -11.03 16.53
C GLY A 78 0.47 -9.93 16.22
N VAL A 79 0.92 -8.67 16.25
CA VAL A 79 0.04 -7.49 16.20
C VAL A 79 0.08 -6.81 14.84
N VAL A 80 -1.04 -6.78 14.15
CA VAL A 80 -1.23 -5.98 12.94
C VAL A 80 -1.85 -4.64 13.29
N ILE A 81 -1.20 -3.54 12.94
CA ILE A 81 -1.68 -2.17 13.16
C ILE A 81 -2.20 -1.64 11.83
N ARG A 82 -3.51 -1.42 11.71
CA ARG A 82 -4.13 -0.87 10.50
C ARG A 82 -4.35 0.62 10.61
N LEU A 83 -3.56 1.42 9.89
CA LEU A 83 -3.80 2.85 9.78
C LEU A 83 -5.04 3.12 8.91
N GLY A 84 -5.94 3.95 9.42
CA GLY A 84 -7.21 4.29 8.77
C GLY A 84 -7.84 5.54 9.38
N GLU A 85 -9.12 5.46 9.72
CA GLU A 85 -9.95 6.59 10.20
C GLU A 85 -9.38 7.32 11.43
N GLY A 86 -8.64 6.65 12.32
CA GLY A 86 -8.00 7.33 13.45
C GLY A 86 -6.82 8.23 13.08
N LEU A 87 -6.39 8.19 11.81
CA LEU A 87 -5.27 8.95 11.26
C LEU A 87 -5.63 9.47 9.85
N ASP A 88 -6.86 9.94 9.66
CA ASP A 88 -7.35 10.51 8.40
C ASP A 88 -7.62 12.04 8.48
N HIS A 89 -6.89 12.73 9.36
CA HIS A 89 -6.89 14.19 9.39
C HIS A 89 -6.30 14.77 8.10
N LEU A 90 -6.80 15.95 7.73
CA LEU A 90 -6.39 16.69 6.55
C LEU A 90 -6.43 18.19 6.85
N GLU A 91 -5.28 18.84 6.74
CA GLU A 91 -5.10 20.28 6.84
C GLU A 91 -4.55 20.79 5.51
N VAL A 92 -5.21 21.81 4.93
CA VAL A 92 -4.80 22.42 3.67
C VAL A 92 -4.57 23.91 3.92
N GLU A 93 -3.32 24.34 3.82
CA GLU A 93 -2.93 25.75 3.94
C GLU A 93 -2.29 26.21 2.62
N LYS A 94 -3.08 26.91 1.81
CA LYS A 94 -2.72 27.32 0.44
C LYS A 94 -2.28 26.11 -0.41
N TYR A 95 -0.98 25.92 -0.58
CA TYR A 95 -0.36 24.86 -1.37
C TYR A 95 0.31 23.77 -0.52
N LYS A 96 0.32 23.94 0.79
CA LYS A 96 0.88 22.98 1.75
C LYS A 96 -0.25 22.13 2.32
N VAL A 97 -0.06 20.82 2.28
CA VAL A 97 -1.06 19.86 2.74
C VAL A 97 -0.45 18.96 3.79
N ARG A 98 -0.99 18.97 5.01
CA ARG A 98 -0.64 17.99 6.05
C ARG A 98 -1.76 16.97 6.15
N VAL A 99 -1.41 15.70 6.05
CA VAL A 99 -2.40 14.63 5.93
C VAL A 99 -1.96 13.37 6.65
N GLY A 100 -2.86 12.78 7.43
CA GLY A 100 -2.59 11.58 8.20
C GLY A 100 -2.31 10.35 7.33
N GLY A 101 -1.48 9.45 7.83
CA GLY A 101 -1.03 8.25 7.13
C GLY A 101 -2.14 7.24 6.82
N GLY A 102 -3.29 7.35 7.50
CA GLY A 102 -4.49 6.55 7.25
C GLY A 102 -5.37 7.10 6.11
N TYR A 103 -5.12 8.33 5.63
CA TYR A 103 -5.99 8.98 4.65
C TYR A 103 -5.98 8.24 3.29
N PRO A 104 -7.14 7.99 2.65
CA PRO A 104 -7.19 7.35 1.34
C PRO A 104 -6.58 8.22 0.23
N LEU A 105 -5.57 7.71 -0.48
CA LEU A 105 -4.81 8.49 -1.47
C LEU A 105 -5.68 8.96 -2.66
N ILE A 106 -6.58 8.12 -3.16
CA ILE A 106 -7.55 8.49 -4.22
C ILE A 106 -8.46 9.65 -3.77
N LYS A 107 -8.92 9.62 -2.51
CA LYS A 107 -9.77 10.67 -1.93
C LYS A 107 -8.99 11.98 -1.87
N LEU A 108 -7.73 11.92 -1.42
CA LEU A 108 -6.84 13.08 -1.34
C LEU A 108 -6.62 13.71 -2.71
N SER A 109 -6.18 12.90 -3.68
CA SER A 109 -5.97 13.33 -5.08
C SER A 109 -7.22 13.99 -5.65
N THR A 110 -8.39 13.36 -5.49
CA THR A 110 -9.66 13.91 -6.01
C THR A 110 -10.04 15.24 -5.37
N LEU A 111 -9.86 15.37 -4.06
CA LEU A 111 -10.22 16.56 -3.31
C LEU A 111 -9.34 17.74 -3.69
N LEU A 112 -8.01 17.55 -3.71
CA LEU A 112 -7.06 18.62 -3.96
C LEU A 112 -7.07 19.05 -5.43
N SER A 113 -7.25 18.12 -6.37
CA SER A 113 -7.46 18.47 -7.78
C SER A 113 -8.69 19.37 -7.98
N ARG A 114 -9.79 19.11 -7.25
CA ARG A 114 -11.00 19.96 -7.30
C ARG A 114 -10.81 21.34 -6.67
N GLN A 115 -9.82 21.50 -5.80
CA GLN A 115 -9.42 22.78 -5.22
C GLN A 115 -8.42 23.55 -6.09
N GLY A 116 -8.02 23.00 -7.24
CA GLY A 116 -7.03 23.64 -8.12
C GLY A 116 -5.59 23.48 -7.63
N LEU A 117 -5.30 22.44 -6.83
CA LEU A 117 -3.95 22.09 -6.42
C LEU A 117 -3.41 20.96 -7.32
N ALA A 118 -2.37 21.27 -8.08
CA ALA A 118 -1.65 20.37 -8.95
C ALA A 118 -0.53 19.63 -8.19
N GLY A 119 -0.22 18.41 -8.64
CA GLY A 119 0.86 17.56 -8.13
C GLY A 119 0.40 16.17 -7.70
N LEU A 120 -0.91 15.94 -7.49
CA LEU A 120 -1.46 14.65 -7.03
C LEU A 120 -2.36 13.95 -8.06
N GLU A 121 -2.51 14.49 -9.26
CA GLU A 121 -3.36 13.93 -10.31
C GLU A 121 -2.91 12.51 -10.70
N PHE A 122 -1.60 12.25 -10.63
CA PHE A 122 -1.00 10.94 -10.89
C PHE A 122 -1.52 9.86 -9.93
N ALA A 123 -1.88 10.24 -8.71
CA ALA A 123 -2.27 9.34 -7.64
C ALA A 123 -3.78 9.00 -7.64
N SER A 124 -4.55 9.58 -8.57
CA SER A 124 -6.01 9.47 -8.63
C SER A 124 -6.55 8.05 -8.83
N GLY A 125 -5.69 7.13 -9.28
CA GLY A 125 -5.98 5.71 -9.42
C GLY A 125 -5.30 4.78 -8.40
N ILE A 126 -4.49 5.29 -7.46
CA ILE A 126 -3.68 4.44 -6.56
C ILE A 126 -4.48 4.10 -5.29
N PRO A 127 -4.98 2.86 -5.11
CA PRO A 127 -5.98 2.52 -4.07
C PRO A 127 -5.40 2.34 -2.65
N GLY A 128 -4.29 3.01 -2.34
CA GLY A 128 -3.59 2.94 -1.05
C GLY A 128 -4.03 3.99 -0.02
N SER A 129 -3.36 3.99 1.12
CA SER A 129 -3.36 5.12 2.07
C SER A 129 -2.14 6.02 1.82
N VAL A 130 -2.16 7.24 2.37
CA VAL A 130 -1.01 8.15 2.35
C VAL A 130 0.24 7.51 2.95
N GLY A 131 0.14 6.85 4.12
CA GLY A 131 1.29 6.23 4.77
C GLY A 131 1.91 5.12 3.93
N GLY A 132 1.08 4.29 3.30
CA GLY A 132 1.56 3.27 2.36
C GLY A 132 2.17 3.88 1.09
N ALA A 133 1.64 5.01 0.64
CA ALA A 133 2.17 5.73 -0.52
C ALA A 133 3.56 6.32 -0.26
N VAL A 134 3.76 6.94 0.91
CA VAL A 134 5.07 7.40 1.37
C VAL A 134 6.02 6.21 1.51
N TYR A 135 5.62 5.17 2.23
CA TYR A 135 6.44 3.98 2.42
C TYR A 135 6.92 3.37 1.09
N MET A 136 6.05 3.29 0.09
CA MET A 136 6.35 2.68 -1.22
C MET A 136 6.95 3.65 -2.25
N ASN A 137 7.08 4.95 -1.97
CA ASN A 137 7.20 5.97 -3.02
C ASN A 137 6.24 5.71 -4.19
N ALA A 138 4.94 5.64 -3.88
CA ALA A 138 3.93 5.24 -4.85
C ALA A 138 3.90 6.22 -6.03
N GLY A 139 3.84 5.69 -7.25
CA GLY A 139 3.91 6.53 -8.45
C GLY A 139 3.21 5.92 -9.66
N ALA A 140 2.71 6.79 -10.51
CA ALA A 140 2.05 6.48 -11.77
C ALA A 140 2.20 7.68 -12.71
N HIS A 141 1.90 7.51 -14.01
CA HIS A 141 1.89 8.62 -14.97
C HIS A 141 3.16 9.50 -14.96
N LYS A 142 4.33 8.88 -14.76
CA LYS A 142 5.66 9.53 -14.69
C LYS A 142 5.87 10.50 -13.51
N SER A 143 5.08 10.37 -12.45
CA SER A 143 5.29 11.07 -11.19
C SER A 143 5.11 10.10 -10.01
N ASP A 144 5.51 10.52 -8.83
CA ASP A 144 5.47 9.75 -7.59
C ASP A 144 5.43 10.65 -6.36
N ILE A 145 5.30 10.05 -5.18
CA ILE A 145 5.25 10.77 -3.91
C ILE A 145 6.50 11.63 -3.69
N SER A 146 7.68 11.17 -4.11
CA SER A 146 8.93 11.92 -3.94
C SER A 146 8.87 13.31 -4.58
N ASN A 147 8.12 13.48 -5.68
CA ASN A 147 7.99 14.77 -6.36
C ASN A 147 7.24 15.85 -5.56
N ILE A 148 6.48 15.46 -4.53
CA ILE A 148 5.58 16.36 -3.81
C ILE A 148 5.75 16.36 -2.30
N VAL A 149 6.35 15.33 -1.72
CA VAL A 149 6.54 15.24 -0.26
C VAL A 149 7.66 16.16 0.18
N SER A 150 7.36 17.05 1.14
CA SER A 150 8.37 17.88 1.78
C SER A 150 8.98 17.19 3.00
N LYS A 151 8.13 16.49 3.78
CA LYS A 151 8.54 15.70 4.96
C LYS A 151 7.45 14.73 5.39
N ALA A 152 7.81 13.72 6.19
CA ALA A 152 6.89 12.76 6.78
C ALA A 152 7.18 12.56 8.28
N LEU A 153 6.12 12.47 9.09
CA LEU A 153 6.21 12.19 10.52
C LEU A 153 6.23 10.67 10.73
N ILE A 154 7.32 10.17 11.29
CA ILE A 154 7.57 8.74 11.45
C ILE A 154 7.59 8.40 12.94
N LEU A 155 6.89 7.34 13.31
CA LEU A 155 7.04 6.67 14.60
C LEU A 155 7.96 5.46 14.44
N PHE A 156 9.09 5.47 15.13
CA PHE A 156 10.06 4.39 15.12
C PHE A 156 9.78 3.34 16.20
N GLU A 157 10.43 2.17 16.08
CA GLU A 157 10.24 1.04 16.98
C GLU A 157 10.64 1.35 18.44
N ASP A 158 11.60 2.26 18.64
CA ASP A 158 12.02 2.70 19.98
C ASP A 158 11.01 3.65 20.64
N GLY A 159 9.97 4.07 19.91
CA GLY A 159 8.93 5.00 20.36
C GLY A 159 9.24 6.46 20.03
N THR A 160 10.38 6.76 19.40
CA THR A 160 10.67 8.13 18.96
C THR A 160 9.78 8.52 17.80
N ILE A 161 9.34 9.78 17.81
CA ILE A 161 8.56 10.38 16.72
C ILE A 161 9.41 11.51 16.15
N ASP A 162 9.70 11.44 14.86
CA ASP A 162 10.51 12.46 14.19
C ASP A 162 10.02 12.77 12.78
N TRP A 163 10.30 13.97 12.32
CA TRP A 163 10.07 14.39 10.95
C TRP A 163 11.27 14.02 10.10
N LEU A 164 11.07 13.21 9.06
CA LEU A 164 12.06 13.01 8.01
C LEU A 164 11.79 13.95 6.85
N THR A 165 12.78 14.72 6.40
CA THR A 165 12.68 15.54 5.19
C THR A 165 12.61 14.67 3.93
N HIS A 166 12.30 15.30 2.80
CA HIS A 166 12.39 14.67 1.48
C HIS A 166 13.73 13.94 1.25
N GLU A 167 14.85 14.58 1.59
CA GLU A 167 16.20 14.03 1.40
C GLU A 167 16.44 12.83 2.33
N GLU A 168 16.02 12.93 3.60
CA GLU A 168 16.17 11.87 4.59
C GLU A 168 15.30 10.64 4.33
N LEU A 169 14.22 10.80 3.56
CA LEU A 169 13.37 9.69 3.11
C LEU A 169 14.04 8.82 2.03
N GLU A 170 15.16 9.28 1.45
CA GLU A 170 16.01 8.56 0.48
C GLU A 170 15.20 7.83 -0.61
N PHE A 171 14.29 8.54 -1.26
CA PHE A 171 13.42 7.93 -2.27
C PHE A 171 14.18 7.45 -3.50
N SER A 172 13.76 6.30 -4.02
CA SER A 172 14.05 5.86 -5.37
C SER A 172 12.86 5.07 -5.93
N TYR A 173 12.99 4.47 -7.12
CA TYR A 173 11.89 3.74 -7.75
C TYR A 173 11.33 2.67 -6.80
N ARG A 174 10.08 2.87 -6.35
CA ARG A 174 9.35 1.98 -5.43
C ARG A 174 10.00 1.76 -4.07
N THR A 175 10.86 2.67 -3.65
CA THR A 175 11.71 2.49 -2.46
C THR A 175 11.76 3.75 -1.63
N SER A 176 11.77 3.59 -0.30
CA SER A 176 12.07 4.63 0.69
C SER A 176 13.02 4.08 1.76
N VAL A 177 13.62 4.98 2.54
CA VAL A 177 14.46 4.61 3.70
C VAL A 177 13.74 3.72 4.72
N LEU A 178 12.41 3.80 4.77
CA LEU A 178 11.56 3.04 5.70
C LEU A 178 11.50 1.55 5.39
N GLN A 179 11.85 1.15 4.17
CA GLN A 179 11.93 -0.26 3.77
C GLN A 179 13.27 -0.89 4.14
N THR A 180 14.28 -0.09 4.50
CA THR A 180 15.67 -0.55 4.58
C THR A 180 16.38 -0.09 5.86
N LYS A 181 16.75 1.18 5.95
CA LYS A 181 17.66 1.69 7.00
C LYS A 181 16.92 2.17 8.24
N ARG A 182 15.73 2.75 8.08
CA ARG A 182 14.99 3.41 9.17
C ARG A 182 13.53 2.93 9.21
N PRO A 183 13.27 1.64 9.49
CA PRO A 183 11.91 1.11 9.53
C PRO A 183 11.05 1.86 10.55
N GLY A 184 9.83 2.22 10.16
CA GLY A 184 8.94 3.00 11.00
C GLY A 184 7.56 3.17 10.37
N ILE A 185 6.64 3.72 11.17
CA ILE A 185 5.25 3.94 10.81
C ILE A 185 5.08 5.39 10.34
N VAL A 186 4.60 5.58 9.10
CA VAL A 186 4.23 6.92 8.61
C VAL A 186 2.92 7.36 9.26
N LEU A 187 3.00 8.28 10.22
CA LEU A 187 1.85 8.84 10.92
C LEU A 187 1.18 9.98 10.14
N GLU A 188 1.98 10.80 9.46
CA GLU A 188 1.55 11.98 8.72
C GLU A 188 2.54 12.29 7.58
N ALA A 189 2.06 12.91 6.51
CA ALA A 189 2.89 13.48 5.46
C ALA A 189 2.56 14.94 5.22
N GLU A 190 3.57 15.75 4.93
CA GLU A 190 3.42 17.09 4.38
C GLU A 190 3.73 17.05 2.87
N PHE A 191 2.77 17.49 2.06
CA PHE A 191 2.93 17.67 0.63
C PHE A 191 3.00 19.15 0.27
N GLN A 192 3.87 19.46 -0.68
CA GLN A 192 4.09 20.77 -1.27
C GLN A 192 3.56 20.71 -2.71
N LEU A 193 2.37 21.26 -2.92
CA LEU A 193 1.67 21.26 -4.21
C LEU A 193 1.82 22.60 -4.92
N GLN A 194 1.18 22.74 -6.08
CA GLN A 194 1.18 23.97 -6.86
C GLN A 194 -0.25 24.44 -7.10
N ILE A 195 -0.51 25.74 -6.92
CA ILE A 195 -1.78 26.35 -7.33
C ILE A 195 -1.79 26.42 -8.85
N GLY A 196 -2.86 25.95 -9.48
CA GLY A 196 -3.00 26.00 -10.92
C GLY A 196 -4.44 26.14 -11.38
N GLU A 197 -4.63 26.06 -12.70
CA GLU A 197 -5.94 26.14 -13.32
C GLU A 197 -6.76 24.89 -13.00
N ARG A 198 -7.80 25.06 -12.17
CA ARG A 198 -8.66 23.97 -11.69
C ARG A 198 -9.19 23.08 -12.80
N GLU A 199 -9.69 23.65 -13.90
CA GLU A 199 -10.30 22.88 -14.98
C GLU A 199 -9.29 21.93 -15.63
N ARG A 200 -8.08 22.43 -15.90
CA ARG A 200 -6.97 21.63 -16.42
C ARG A 200 -6.58 20.51 -15.47
N ILE A 201 -6.44 20.81 -14.18
CA ILE A 201 -6.04 19.84 -13.14
C ILE A 201 -7.09 18.73 -13.01
N VAL A 202 -8.37 19.08 -12.95
CA VAL A 202 -9.49 18.13 -12.89
C VAL A 202 -9.52 17.27 -14.15
N SER A 203 -9.27 17.85 -15.33
CA SER A 203 -9.20 17.11 -16.60
C SER A 203 -8.08 16.06 -16.60
N VAL A 204 -6.88 16.41 -16.13
CA VAL A 204 -5.76 15.45 -16.00
C VAL A 204 -6.10 14.33 -15.01
N MET A 205 -6.64 14.67 -13.84
CA MET A 205 -7.09 13.68 -12.86
C MET A 205 -8.15 12.74 -13.44
N GLN A 206 -9.14 13.27 -14.19
CA GLN A 206 -10.18 12.44 -14.80
C GLN A 206 -9.60 11.51 -15.86
N LYS A 207 -8.72 12.02 -16.74
CA LYS A 207 -8.02 11.21 -17.73
C LYS A 207 -7.24 10.05 -17.09
N ASN A 208 -6.58 10.28 -15.96
CA ASN A 208 -5.84 9.23 -15.26
C ASN A 208 -6.78 8.15 -14.67
N LYS A 209 -7.96 8.55 -14.17
CA LYS A 209 -8.99 7.60 -13.71
C LYS A 209 -9.56 6.78 -14.86
N ASP A 210 -9.85 7.42 -15.98
CA ASP A 210 -10.38 6.75 -17.18
C ASP A 210 -9.35 5.76 -17.72
N TYR A 211 -8.08 6.17 -17.83
CA TYR A 211 -6.97 5.29 -18.20
C TYR A 211 -6.90 4.05 -17.30
N ARG A 212 -6.99 4.22 -15.97
CA ARG A 212 -7.00 3.06 -15.05
C ARG A 212 -8.18 2.14 -15.31
N ARG A 213 -9.38 2.69 -15.52
CA ARG A 213 -10.60 1.91 -15.79
C ARG A 213 -10.50 1.12 -17.09
N GLU A 214 -9.86 1.68 -18.11
CA GLU A 214 -9.73 1.08 -19.44
C GLU A 214 -8.59 0.05 -19.53
N THR A 215 -7.54 0.21 -18.71
CA THR A 215 -6.31 -0.59 -18.83
C THR A 215 -6.03 -1.52 -17.67
N GLN A 216 -6.78 -1.44 -16.55
CA GLN A 216 -6.47 -2.20 -15.34
C GLN A 216 -7.74 -2.82 -14.72
N PRO A 217 -7.61 -3.96 -14.01
CA PRO A 217 -8.72 -4.58 -13.29
C PRO A 217 -9.33 -3.64 -12.26
N TRP A 218 -10.62 -3.40 -12.42
CA TRP A 218 -11.44 -2.60 -11.50
C TRP A 218 -12.67 -3.38 -10.98
N ASN A 219 -13.09 -4.43 -11.69
CA ASN A 219 -14.25 -5.25 -11.38
C ASN A 219 -13.91 -6.54 -10.60
N HIS A 220 -12.62 -6.88 -10.46
CA HIS A 220 -12.15 -8.00 -9.65
C HIS A 220 -11.22 -7.52 -8.53
N PRO A 221 -11.23 -8.17 -7.35
CA PRO A 221 -10.23 -7.92 -6.32
C PRO A 221 -8.82 -8.24 -6.83
N CYS A 222 -7.88 -7.33 -6.62
CA CYS A 222 -6.46 -7.50 -6.96
C CYS A 222 -5.60 -6.60 -6.08
N ALA A 223 -4.30 -6.88 -6.01
CA ALA A 223 -3.33 -5.89 -5.53
C ALA A 223 -2.98 -4.90 -6.66
N GLY A 224 -1.94 -4.09 -6.46
CA GLY A 224 -1.27 -3.35 -7.53
C GLY A 224 -0.56 -4.27 -8.52
N SER A 225 0.32 -3.67 -9.32
CA SER A 225 1.24 -4.41 -10.19
C SER A 225 2.01 -5.46 -9.39
N VAL A 226 2.06 -6.69 -9.88
CA VAL A 226 2.68 -7.80 -9.16
C VAL A 226 4.21 -7.71 -9.24
N PHE A 227 4.75 -7.31 -10.39
CA PHE A 227 6.17 -7.21 -10.65
C PHE A 227 6.62 -5.77 -10.88
N ARG A 228 7.84 -5.47 -10.41
CA ARG A 228 8.58 -4.28 -10.84
C ARG A 228 8.89 -4.41 -12.33
N ASN A 229 9.00 -3.29 -13.04
CA ASN A 229 9.43 -3.31 -14.43
C ASN A 229 10.95 -3.64 -14.53
N PRO A 230 11.34 -4.71 -15.24
CA PRO A 230 12.75 -5.00 -15.50
C PRO A 230 13.26 -4.10 -16.62
N ILE A 231 13.79 -2.92 -16.27
CA ILE A 231 14.25 -1.89 -17.21
C ILE A 231 15.23 -2.50 -18.23
N PRO A 232 15.07 -2.25 -19.56
CA PRO A 232 14.16 -1.28 -20.19
C PRO A 232 12.76 -1.83 -20.53
N TYR A 233 12.42 -3.04 -20.10
CA TYR A 233 11.16 -3.69 -20.41
C TYR A 233 10.05 -3.34 -19.41
N PHE A 234 8.80 -3.54 -19.85
CA PHE A 234 7.63 -3.52 -18.98
C PHE A 234 7.23 -4.95 -18.63
N ALA A 235 7.01 -5.22 -17.34
CA ALA A 235 6.66 -6.56 -16.88
C ALA A 235 5.34 -7.05 -17.50
N GLY A 236 4.34 -6.16 -17.61
CA GLY A 236 3.07 -6.45 -18.28
C GLY A 236 3.28 -6.94 -19.71
N ASP A 237 4.03 -6.18 -20.51
CA ASP A 237 4.30 -6.54 -21.92
C ASP A 237 5.02 -7.89 -22.06
N LEU A 238 5.96 -8.22 -21.17
CA LEU A 238 6.65 -9.51 -21.19
C LEU A 238 5.69 -10.67 -20.92
N ILE A 239 4.82 -10.51 -19.93
CA ILE A 239 3.80 -11.52 -19.56
C ILE A 239 2.81 -11.72 -20.71
N GLU A 240 2.41 -10.64 -21.38
CA GLU A 240 1.50 -10.70 -22.51
C GLU A 240 2.15 -11.35 -23.74
N LYS A 241 3.39 -10.98 -24.06
CA LYS A 241 4.17 -11.62 -25.14
C LYS A 241 4.46 -13.09 -24.86
N ALA A 242 4.53 -13.49 -23.59
CA ALA A 242 4.61 -14.90 -23.21
C ALA A 242 3.31 -15.66 -23.45
N GLY A 243 2.19 -14.99 -23.78
CA GLY A 243 0.89 -15.59 -24.00
C GLY A 243 0.18 -15.99 -22.71
N LEU A 244 0.45 -15.29 -21.60
CA LEU A 244 -0.04 -15.68 -20.26
C LEU A 244 -1.32 -14.95 -19.80
N ARG A 245 -1.90 -14.04 -20.61
CA ARG A 245 -3.20 -13.43 -20.25
C ARG A 245 -4.25 -14.52 -20.00
N GLY A 246 -5.04 -14.37 -18.95
CA GLY A 246 -6.07 -15.33 -18.58
C GLY A 246 -5.56 -16.63 -17.93
N TYR A 247 -4.24 -16.85 -17.88
CA TYR A 247 -3.69 -18.06 -17.25
C TYR A 247 -4.04 -18.09 -15.76
N GLN A 248 -4.47 -19.26 -15.28
CA GLN A 248 -5.09 -19.43 -13.97
C GLN A 248 -4.48 -20.61 -13.22
N ILE A 249 -4.25 -20.42 -11.93
CA ILE A 249 -3.93 -21.49 -10.96
C ILE A 249 -4.88 -21.31 -9.77
N GLY A 250 -5.68 -22.34 -9.46
CA GLY A 250 -6.70 -22.25 -8.42
C GLY A 250 -7.64 -21.06 -8.66
N GLY A 251 -7.85 -20.21 -7.66
CA GLY A 251 -8.64 -18.98 -7.80
C GLY A 251 -7.87 -17.75 -8.31
N ALA A 252 -6.55 -17.84 -8.50
CA ALA A 252 -5.72 -16.73 -8.97
C ALA A 252 -5.57 -16.76 -10.49
N GLN A 253 -5.83 -15.62 -11.14
CA GLN A 253 -5.75 -15.51 -12.61
C GLN A 253 -4.98 -14.25 -13.03
N ILE A 254 -4.19 -14.35 -14.10
CA ILE A 254 -3.59 -13.17 -14.75
C ILE A 254 -4.71 -12.40 -15.47
N SER A 255 -4.87 -11.13 -15.14
CA SER A 255 -5.91 -10.27 -15.71
C SER A 255 -5.90 -10.28 -17.23
N GLU A 256 -7.07 -10.45 -17.83
CA GLU A 256 -7.26 -10.32 -19.29
C GLU A 256 -6.97 -8.91 -19.81
N MET A 257 -7.12 -7.90 -18.94
CA MET A 257 -6.89 -6.50 -19.31
C MET A 257 -5.42 -6.10 -19.22
N HIS A 258 -4.63 -6.71 -18.34
CA HIS A 258 -3.25 -6.28 -18.08
C HIS A 258 -2.37 -7.39 -17.49
N GLY A 259 -1.30 -7.78 -18.20
CA GLY A 259 -0.45 -8.92 -17.82
C GLY A 259 0.22 -8.81 -16.44
N ASN A 260 0.47 -7.59 -15.94
CA ASN A 260 1.11 -7.38 -14.62
C ASN A 260 0.14 -7.38 -13.42
N PHE A 261 -1.12 -7.75 -13.60
CA PHE A 261 -2.08 -7.86 -12.49
C PHE A 261 -2.56 -9.30 -12.34
N ILE A 262 -2.53 -9.81 -11.11
CA ILE A 262 -3.21 -11.04 -10.73
C ILE A 262 -4.51 -10.66 -10.03
N ILE A 263 -5.62 -11.18 -10.54
CA ILE A 263 -6.95 -11.02 -9.95
C ILE A 263 -7.33 -12.25 -9.13
N ASN A 264 -8.10 -12.01 -8.08
CA ASN A 264 -8.84 -13.03 -7.37
C ASN A 264 -10.19 -13.24 -8.06
N THR A 265 -10.43 -14.43 -8.60
CA THR A 265 -11.68 -14.75 -9.31
C THR A 265 -12.86 -15.05 -8.37
N GLY A 266 -12.61 -15.10 -7.06
CA GLY A 266 -13.63 -15.23 -6.01
C GLY A 266 -13.12 -15.99 -4.78
N GLU A 267 -12.32 -17.03 -5.00
CA GLU A 267 -11.86 -17.98 -3.98
C GLU A 267 -10.34 -18.20 -4.01
N ALA A 268 -9.56 -17.24 -4.54
CA ALA A 268 -8.10 -17.37 -4.60
C ALA A 268 -7.48 -17.48 -3.19
N SER A 269 -6.59 -18.45 -3.02
CA SER A 269 -5.70 -18.51 -1.86
C SER A 269 -4.41 -17.71 -2.10
N ALA A 270 -3.68 -17.39 -1.03
CA ALA A 270 -2.34 -16.82 -1.14
C ALA A 270 -1.40 -17.79 -1.87
N GLN A 271 -1.53 -19.08 -1.59
CA GLN A 271 -0.77 -20.13 -2.27
C GLN A 271 -1.02 -20.16 -3.79
N ASP A 272 -2.25 -19.96 -4.25
CA ASP A 272 -2.57 -19.86 -5.68
C ASP A 272 -1.80 -18.72 -6.34
N VAL A 273 -1.81 -17.54 -5.70
CA VAL A 273 -1.10 -16.35 -6.20
C VAL A 273 0.41 -16.57 -6.19
N LEU A 274 0.97 -17.20 -5.15
CA LEU A 274 2.39 -17.51 -5.07
C LEU A 274 2.82 -18.51 -6.16
N SER A 275 2.04 -19.56 -6.38
CA SER A 275 2.26 -20.53 -7.46
C SER A 275 2.23 -19.84 -8.83
N LEU A 276 1.28 -18.92 -9.03
CA LEU A 276 1.17 -18.16 -10.27
C LEU A 276 2.35 -17.20 -10.45
N ILE A 277 2.77 -16.49 -9.40
CA ILE A 277 3.98 -15.64 -9.42
C ILE A 277 5.21 -16.46 -9.82
N ALA A 278 5.41 -17.62 -9.21
CA ALA A 278 6.55 -18.50 -9.50
C ALA A 278 6.51 -18.99 -10.96
N PHE A 279 5.34 -19.41 -11.44
CA PHE A 279 5.15 -19.84 -12.82
C PHE A 279 5.46 -18.72 -13.82
N ILE A 280 5.01 -17.49 -13.57
CA ILE A 280 5.30 -16.35 -14.43
C ILE A 280 6.80 -16.05 -14.43
N LYS A 281 7.45 -15.98 -13.24
CA LYS A 281 8.90 -15.74 -13.15
C LYS A 281 9.70 -16.75 -13.96
N GLN A 282 9.37 -18.04 -13.83
CA GLN A 282 10.03 -19.12 -14.57
C GLN A 282 9.81 -18.97 -16.07
N THR A 283 8.56 -18.75 -16.50
CA THR A 283 8.23 -18.62 -17.93
C THR A 283 8.93 -17.43 -18.58
N ILE A 284 9.02 -16.28 -17.89
CA ILE A 284 9.70 -15.10 -18.42
C ILE A 284 11.21 -15.30 -18.47
N LYS A 285 11.80 -15.95 -17.47
CA LYS A 285 13.21 -16.32 -17.48
C LYS A 285 13.53 -17.26 -18.65
N ASP A 286 12.71 -18.28 -18.90
CA ASP A 286 12.95 -19.26 -19.95
C ASP A 286 12.75 -18.67 -21.36
N LYS A 287 11.73 -17.83 -21.57
CA LYS A 287 11.42 -17.26 -22.89
C LYS A 287 12.27 -16.05 -23.25
N PHE A 288 12.62 -15.21 -22.28
CA PHE A 288 13.25 -13.92 -22.53
C PHE A 288 14.61 -13.75 -21.83
N GLY A 289 15.03 -14.67 -20.97
CA GLY A 289 16.25 -14.52 -20.18
C GLY A 289 16.16 -13.41 -19.14
N VAL A 290 14.96 -12.93 -18.81
CA VAL A 290 14.74 -11.79 -17.91
C VAL A 290 14.31 -12.29 -16.54
N GLU A 291 15.02 -11.84 -15.49
CA GLU A 291 14.63 -12.11 -14.11
C GLU A 291 13.63 -11.04 -13.61
N MET A 292 12.50 -11.49 -13.07
CA MET A 292 11.47 -10.60 -12.54
C MET A 292 11.46 -10.58 -11.02
N HIS A 293 11.33 -9.38 -10.47
CA HIS A 293 11.21 -9.15 -9.03
C HIS A 293 9.79 -8.65 -8.70
N THR A 294 9.23 -9.15 -7.59
CA THR A 294 7.91 -8.74 -7.13
C THR A 294 7.94 -7.30 -6.60
N GLU A 295 6.89 -6.54 -6.91
CA GLU A 295 6.57 -5.26 -6.29
C GLU A 295 5.54 -5.43 -5.17
N VAL A 296 4.62 -6.40 -5.32
CA VAL A 296 3.72 -6.82 -4.25
C VAL A 296 4.52 -7.36 -3.06
N GLU A 297 4.19 -6.92 -1.85
CA GLU A 297 4.80 -7.42 -0.63
C GLU A 297 4.08 -8.69 -0.18
N ILE A 298 4.86 -9.76 -0.03
CA ILE A 298 4.39 -11.05 0.47
C ILE A 298 4.69 -11.09 1.96
N ILE A 299 3.66 -11.22 2.79
CA ILE A 299 3.79 -11.13 4.26
C ILE A 299 2.98 -12.22 4.96
N GLY A 300 3.34 -12.54 6.19
CA GLY A 300 2.68 -13.54 7.03
C GLY A 300 3.55 -14.76 7.30
N ARG A 301 2.92 -15.79 7.87
CA ARG A 301 3.53 -17.08 8.21
C ARG A 301 3.87 -17.91 7.00
#